data_AF-A0A0D6LV18-F1
#
_entry.id   AF-A0A0D6LV18-F1
#
_cell.length_a   1.000
_cell.length_b   1.000
_cell.length_c   1.000
_cell.angle_alpha   90.00
_cell.angle_beta   90.00
_cell.angle_gamma   90.00
#
_symmetry.space_group_name_H-M   'P 1'
#
loop_
_entity.id
_entity.type
_entity.pdbx_description
1 polymer ?
#
loop_
_entity_poly.entity_id
_entity_poly.type
_entity_poly.pdbx_seq_one_letter_code
_entity_poly.pdbx_strand_id
1 'polypeptide(L)'
;MISLLLRGMALLPSAWIEVLVMLQVYLLATVYVVKELLFEATNQGVKKRLENDIRKSSAIRSARNKSVLVTGADGTIGREVVKKLLRYDFTVHALVGDRKKAKEMFSSLNGSQMPLTLYEVDFEDPHELVNNIESHMCVNVVSQALLLHLLDPIMTSDTRVTALSSSTAWVAFFTSAVFQQDPLSYYIGPYEAYCFSKLVLSTYIEELARHRSPSFSALLVLHTTLRDDQVTGAYYEDGVPKALCSRLSEKDKMCIFKSVQRQVEEWARLED
;
A
#
# COMPACT_ATOMS: atom_id res chain seq x y z
N MET A 1 24.36 -20.79 -40.94
CA MET A 1 23.40 -21.92 -40.76
C MET A 1 22.07 -21.69 -41.47
N ILE A 2 21.41 -20.53 -41.33
CA ILE A 2 20.12 -20.24 -41.98
C ILE A 2 20.22 -20.20 -43.53
N SER A 3 21.32 -19.69 -44.10
CA SER A 3 21.48 -19.57 -45.56
C SER A 3 21.74 -20.90 -46.29
N LEU A 4 22.23 -21.94 -45.60
CA LEU A 4 22.41 -23.28 -46.18
C LEU A 4 21.08 -24.07 -46.21
N LEU A 5 20.23 -23.88 -45.18
CA LEU A 5 18.87 -24.46 -45.13
C LEU A 5 17.98 -23.90 -46.24
N LEU A 6 18.03 -22.59 -46.49
CA LEU A 6 17.29 -21.93 -47.56
C LEU A 6 17.68 -22.42 -48.97
N ARG A 7 18.96 -22.78 -49.19
CA ARG A 7 19.42 -23.33 -50.49
C ARG A 7 18.99 -24.78 -50.71
N GLY A 8 18.85 -25.59 -49.66
CA GLY A 8 18.34 -26.96 -49.76
C GLY A 8 16.83 -27.04 -49.99
N MET A 9 16.07 -26.08 -49.46
CA MET A 9 14.60 -26.03 -49.61
C MET A 9 14.13 -25.67 -51.03
N ALA A 10 14.98 -25.05 -51.86
CA ALA A 10 14.65 -24.70 -53.25
C ALA A 10 14.67 -25.91 -54.21
N LEU A 11 15.19 -27.06 -53.78
CA LEU A 11 15.31 -28.30 -54.57
C LEU A 11 14.33 -29.41 -54.14
N LEU A 12 13.51 -29.16 -53.11
CA LEU A 12 12.59 -30.15 -52.57
C LEU A 12 11.19 -30.01 -53.21
N PRO A 13 10.54 -31.12 -53.62
CA PRO A 13 9.16 -31.09 -54.08
C PRO A 13 8.23 -30.47 -53.02
N SER A 14 7.18 -29.77 -53.44
CA SER A 14 6.25 -29.03 -52.56
C SER A 14 5.76 -29.86 -51.36
N ALA A 15 5.46 -31.14 -51.59
CA ALA A 15 5.02 -32.08 -50.55
C ALA A 15 6.03 -32.26 -49.39
N TRP A 16 7.33 -32.19 -49.68
CA TRP A 16 8.37 -32.31 -48.64
C TRP A 16 8.55 -31.03 -47.83
N ILE A 17 8.32 -29.87 -48.46
CA ILE A 17 8.32 -28.58 -47.76
C ILE A 17 7.13 -28.53 -46.78
N GLU A 18 5.94 -28.98 -47.21
CA GLU A 18 4.76 -29.08 -46.34
C GLU A 18 5.00 -29.99 -45.14
N VAL A 19 5.59 -31.17 -45.34
CA VAL A 19 5.93 -32.09 -44.25
C VAL A 19 6.95 -31.48 -43.29
N LEU A 20 7.95 -30.76 -43.79
CA LEU A 20 8.99 -30.14 -42.97
C LEU A 20 8.45 -28.97 -42.15
N VAL A 21 7.59 -28.13 -42.73
CA VAL A 21 6.89 -27.07 -42.02
C VAL A 21 5.95 -27.66 -40.96
N MET A 22 5.20 -28.70 -41.30
CA MET A 22 4.35 -29.41 -40.36
C MET A 22 5.16 -29.93 -39.16
N LEU A 23 6.29 -30.61 -39.40
CA LEU A 23 7.18 -31.08 -38.33
C LEU A 23 7.71 -29.94 -37.46
N GLN A 24 8.10 -28.80 -38.05
CA GLN A 24 8.56 -27.64 -37.30
C GLN A 24 7.46 -27.05 -36.41
N VAL A 25 6.23 -26.95 -36.92
CA VAL A 25 5.09 -26.45 -36.14
C VAL A 25 4.77 -27.39 -34.97
N TYR A 26 4.76 -28.71 -35.19
CA TYR A 26 4.53 -29.68 -34.11
C TYR A 26 5.65 -29.70 -33.08
N LEU A 27 6.91 -29.53 -33.51
CA LEU A 27 8.04 -29.40 -32.59
C LEU A 27 7.90 -28.14 -31.72
N LEU A 28 7.55 -27.01 -32.33
CA LEU A 28 7.32 -25.75 -31.62
C LEU A 28 6.17 -25.86 -30.63
N ALA A 29 5.04 -26.45 -31.05
CA ALA A 29 3.88 -26.70 -30.20
C ALA A 29 4.25 -27.57 -28.99
N THR A 30 5.03 -28.63 -29.21
CA THR A 30 5.51 -29.52 -28.13
C THR A 30 6.37 -28.75 -27.12
N VAL A 31 7.29 -27.89 -27.59
CA VAL A 31 8.12 -27.05 -26.71
C VAL A 31 7.26 -26.10 -25.87
N TYR A 32 6.23 -25.50 -26.45
CA TYR A 32 5.33 -24.60 -25.70
C TYR A 32 4.48 -25.36 -24.67
N VAL A 33 3.94 -26.53 -25.01
CA VAL A 33 3.20 -27.38 -24.07
C VAL A 33 4.07 -27.78 -22.89
N VAL A 34 5.32 -28.19 -23.13
CA VAL A 34 6.25 -28.55 -22.04
C VAL A 34 6.57 -27.34 -21.17
N LYS A 35 6.80 -26.15 -21.77
CA LYS A 35 7.01 -24.92 -20.99
C LYS A 35 5.81 -24.56 -20.12
N GLU A 36 4.59 -24.71 -20.64
CA GLU A 36 3.36 -24.42 -19.92
C GLU A 36 3.16 -25.40 -18.75
N LEU A 37 3.39 -26.69 -18.97
CA LEU A 37 3.35 -27.72 -17.91
C LEU A 37 4.39 -27.45 -16.81
N LEU A 38 5.62 -27.08 -17.18
CA LEU A 38 6.67 -26.72 -16.21
C LEU A 38 6.30 -25.46 -15.42
N PHE A 39 5.73 -24.46 -16.08
CA PHE A 39 5.26 -23.24 -15.43
C PHE A 39 4.12 -23.52 -14.45
N GLU A 40 3.15 -24.36 -14.85
CA GLU A 40 2.03 -24.77 -13.99
C GLU A 40 2.50 -25.57 -12.78
N ALA A 41 3.36 -26.57 -12.98
CA ALA A 41 3.92 -27.36 -11.89
C ALA A 41 4.70 -26.49 -10.89
N THR A 42 5.49 -25.54 -11.39
CA THR A 42 6.23 -24.59 -10.56
C THR A 42 5.27 -23.69 -9.77
N ASN A 43 4.24 -23.15 -10.42
CA ASN A 43 3.24 -22.30 -9.77
C ASN A 43 2.43 -23.03 -8.70
N GLN A 44 2.07 -24.30 -8.92
CA GLN A 44 1.42 -25.12 -7.91
C GLN A 44 2.31 -25.33 -6.68
N GLY A 45 3.62 -25.58 -6.90
CA GLY A 45 4.61 -25.65 -5.84
C GLY A 45 4.71 -24.35 -5.04
N VAL A 46 4.79 -23.21 -5.73
CA VAL A 46 4.83 -21.87 -5.10
C VAL A 46 3.56 -21.60 -4.30
N LYS A 47 2.38 -21.88 -4.87
CA LYS A 47 1.09 -21.71 -4.17
C LYS A 47 1.04 -22.52 -2.88
N LYS A 48 1.40 -23.80 -2.93
CA LYS A 48 1.40 -24.67 -1.74
C LYS A 48 2.39 -24.19 -0.68
N ARG A 49 3.56 -23.71 -1.11
CA ARG A 49 4.55 -23.10 -0.20
C ARG A 49 3.99 -21.85 0.50
N LEU A 50 3.41 -20.93 -0.27
CA LEU A 50 2.79 -19.71 0.26
C LEU A 50 1.67 -20.02 1.25
N GLU A 51 0.79 -20.97 0.93
CA GLU A 51 -0.29 -21.39 1.84
C GLU A 51 0.24 -21.99 3.14
N ASN A 52 1.33 -22.76 3.09
CA ASN A 52 1.97 -23.30 4.28
C ASN A 52 2.62 -22.20 5.14
N ASP A 53 3.28 -21.22 4.52
CA ASP A 53 3.92 -20.11 5.23
C ASP A 53 2.87 -19.20 5.90
N ILE A 54 1.75 -18.95 5.20
CA ILE A 54 0.59 -18.23 5.74
C ILE A 54 0.05 -18.96 6.98
N ARG A 55 -0.17 -20.29 6.91
CA ARG A 55 -0.68 -21.09 8.04
C ARG A 55 0.24 -21.08 9.26
N LYS A 56 1.56 -20.94 9.07
CA LYS A 56 2.54 -20.87 10.16
C LYS A 56 2.62 -19.49 10.81
N SER A 57 2.11 -18.45 10.13
CA SER A 57 2.18 -17.07 10.60
C SER A 57 1.51 -16.87 11.96
N SER A 58 2.16 -16.09 12.84
CA SER A 58 1.58 -15.68 14.12
C SER A 58 0.31 -14.86 13.94
N ALA A 59 0.19 -14.12 12.84
CA ALA A 59 -1.00 -13.31 12.55
C ALA A 59 -2.26 -14.18 12.41
N ILE A 60 -2.14 -15.38 11.80
CA ILE A 60 -3.25 -16.34 11.68
C ILE A 60 -3.68 -16.88 13.03
N ARG A 61 -2.73 -17.14 13.94
CA ARG A 61 -3.06 -17.65 15.29
C ARG A 61 -3.93 -16.68 16.10
N SER A 62 -3.85 -15.39 15.79
CA SER A 62 -4.64 -14.32 16.43
C SER A 62 -5.80 -13.80 15.57
N ALA A 63 -6.11 -14.43 14.44
CA ALA A 63 -6.98 -13.85 13.40
C ALA A 63 -8.38 -13.44 13.90
N ARG A 64 -8.99 -14.26 14.77
CA ARG A 64 -10.32 -14.02 15.35
C ARG A 64 -10.44 -12.72 16.15
N ASN A 65 -9.33 -12.19 16.63
CA ASN A 65 -9.28 -10.95 17.41
C ASN A 65 -8.69 -9.79 16.61
N LYS A 66 -8.51 -9.95 15.29
CA LYS A 66 -7.89 -8.95 14.43
C LYS A 66 -8.87 -8.49 13.36
N SER A 67 -8.87 -7.17 13.16
CA SER A 67 -9.59 -6.51 12.07
C SER A 67 -8.61 -6.15 10.96
N VAL A 68 -9.07 -6.27 9.71
CA VAL A 68 -8.30 -5.90 8.51
C VAL A 68 -9.13 -4.97 7.66
N LEU A 69 -8.55 -3.84 7.25
CA LEU A 69 -9.12 -2.94 6.27
C LEU A 69 -8.50 -3.23 4.90
N VAL A 70 -9.33 -3.43 3.87
CA VAL A 70 -8.89 -3.69 2.49
C VAL A 70 -9.47 -2.63 1.56
N THR A 71 -8.60 -1.95 0.81
CA THR A 71 -8.99 -0.99 -0.22
C THR A 71 -9.12 -1.66 -1.59
N GLY A 72 -9.98 -1.13 -2.47
CA GLY A 72 -10.23 -1.71 -3.80
C GLY A 72 -10.74 -3.16 -3.74
N ALA A 73 -11.57 -3.47 -2.74
CA ALA A 73 -11.98 -4.83 -2.42
C ALA A 73 -12.92 -5.47 -3.47
N ASP A 74 -13.52 -4.67 -4.33
CA ASP A 74 -14.33 -5.08 -5.49
C ASP A 74 -13.50 -5.23 -6.78
N GLY A 75 -12.18 -5.02 -6.70
CA GLY A 75 -11.23 -5.29 -7.78
C GLY A 75 -10.80 -6.75 -7.89
N THR A 76 -10.07 -7.08 -8.96
CA THR A 76 -9.68 -8.47 -9.29
C THR A 76 -8.85 -9.15 -8.20
N ILE A 77 -7.86 -8.45 -7.64
CA ILE A 77 -6.99 -8.96 -6.57
C ILE A 77 -7.66 -8.77 -5.21
N GLY A 78 -8.22 -7.59 -4.96
CA GLY A 78 -8.87 -7.23 -3.69
C GLY A 78 -9.94 -8.25 -3.27
N ARG A 79 -10.79 -8.68 -4.21
CA ARG A 79 -11.84 -9.68 -3.92
C ARG A 79 -11.31 -11.02 -3.44
N GLU A 80 -10.18 -11.46 -4.00
CA GLU A 80 -9.56 -12.74 -3.63
C GLU A 80 -8.81 -12.62 -2.29
N VAL A 81 -8.25 -11.45 -1.99
CA VAL A 81 -7.68 -11.13 -0.67
C VAL A 81 -8.76 -11.16 0.39
N VAL A 82 -9.90 -10.48 0.19
CA VAL A 82 -11.04 -10.48 1.13
C VAL A 82 -11.55 -11.89 1.36
N LYS A 83 -11.77 -12.68 0.30
CA LYS A 83 -12.18 -14.10 0.42
C LYS A 83 -11.21 -14.92 1.26
N LYS A 84 -9.91 -14.75 1.07
CA LYS A 84 -8.89 -15.47 1.84
C LYS A 84 -8.86 -15.04 3.30
N LEU A 85 -8.90 -13.74 3.59
CA LEU A 85 -8.91 -13.21 4.96
C LEU A 85 -10.13 -13.70 5.74
N LEU A 86 -11.31 -13.68 5.13
CA LEU A 86 -12.53 -14.23 5.74
C LEU A 86 -12.43 -15.73 6.03
N ARG A 87 -11.81 -16.51 5.13
CA ARG A 87 -11.54 -17.95 5.35
C ARG A 87 -10.52 -18.21 6.46
N TYR A 88 -9.74 -17.20 6.85
CA TYR A 88 -8.79 -17.29 7.95
C TYR A 88 -9.37 -16.71 9.26
N ASP A 89 -10.69 -16.53 9.35
CA ASP A 89 -11.41 -16.01 10.52
C ASP A 89 -11.06 -14.55 10.91
N PHE A 90 -10.59 -13.71 9.98
CA PHE A 90 -10.43 -12.27 10.24
C PHE A 90 -11.75 -11.51 10.13
N THR A 91 -11.89 -10.44 10.91
CA THR A 91 -12.91 -9.40 10.66
C THR A 91 -12.42 -8.48 9.55
N VAL A 92 -13.18 -8.36 8.46
CA VAL A 92 -12.80 -7.59 7.28
C VAL A 92 -13.69 -6.36 7.12
N HIS A 93 -13.05 -5.20 7.05
CA HIS A 93 -13.64 -3.94 6.61
C HIS A 93 -13.17 -3.73 5.16
N ALA A 94 -14.08 -3.59 4.21
CA ALA A 94 -13.76 -3.55 2.79
C ALA A 94 -14.24 -2.24 2.18
N LEU A 95 -13.32 -1.43 1.65
CA LEU A 95 -13.63 -0.24 0.87
C LEU A 95 -13.81 -0.63 -0.60
N VAL A 96 -14.94 -0.28 -1.19
CA VAL A 96 -15.35 -0.64 -2.56
C VAL A 96 -15.85 0.60 -3.31
N GLY A 97 -15.69 0.61 -4.63
CA GLY A 97 -16.23 1.69 -5.46
C GLY A 97 -17.74 1.58 -5.66
N ASP A 98 -18.27 0.36 -5.82
CA ASP A 98 -19.71 0.11 -5.94
C ASP A 98 -20.18 -0.92 -4.90
N ARG A 99 -20.95 -0.45 -3.93
CA ARG A 99 -21.46 -1.28 -2.84
C ARG A 99 -22.47 -2.33 -3.31
N LYS A 100 -23.28 -2.05 -4.34
CA LYS A 100 -24.27 -3.01 -4.87
C LYS A 100 -23.55 -4.17 -5.57
N LYS A 101 -22.63 -3.84 -6.46
CA LYS A 101 -21.77 -4.81 -7.15
C LYS A 101 -20.97 -5.66 -6.16
N ALA A 102 -20.41 -5.04 -5.12
CA ALA A 102 -19.67 -5.75 -4.07
C ALA A 102 -20.58 -6.72 -3.29
N LYS A 103 -21.81 -6.32 -2.93
CA LYS A 103 -22.78 -7.22 -2.27
C LYS A 103 -23.10 -8.44 -3.11
N GLU A 104 -23.32 -8.28 -4.41
CA GLU A 104 -23.54 -9.40 -5.33
C GLU A 104 -22.31 -10.29 -5.41
N MET A 105 -21.11 -9.70 -5.51
CA MET A 105 -19.85 -10.44 -5.57
C MET A 105 -19.60 -11.32 -4.34
N PHE A 106 -19.93 -10.81 -3.14
CA PHE A 106 -19.74 -11.52 -1.88
C PHE A 106 -20.99 -12.29 -1.42
N SER A 107 -22.08 -12.26 -2.18
CA SER A 107 -23.33 -12.97 -1.85
C SER A 107 -23.15 -14.47 -1.66
N SER A 108 -22.27 -15.09 -2.47
CA SER A 108 -21.93 -16.52 -2.40
C SER A 108 -21.19 -16.91 -1.10
N LEU A 109 -20.72 -15.93 -0.33
CA LEU A 109 -20.05 -16.14 0.95
C LEU A 109 -21.01 -15.95 2.14
N ASN A 110 -22.30 -15.65 1.90
CA ASN A 110 -23.33 -15.44 2.92
C ASN A 110 -23.74 -16.73 3.64
N GLY A 111 -22.81 -17.32 4.40
CA GLY A 111 -23.16 -18.04 5.61
C GLY A 111 -23.51 -17.03 6.71
N SER A 112 -24.47 -17.38 7.58
CA SER A 112 -24.93 -16.59 8.74
C SER A 112 -23.81 -15.74 9.39
N GLN A 113 -23.88 -14.42 9.22
CA GLN A 113 -23.00 -13.40 9.81
C GLN A 113 -21.50 -13.63 9.61
N MET A 114 -21.00 -13.52 8.37
CA MET A 114 -19.57 -13.29 8.17
C MET A 114 -19.17 -11.91 8.74
N PRO A 115 -17.98 -11.79 9.35
CA PRO A 115 -17.47 -10.53 9.88
C PRO A 115 -16.94 -9.64 8.74
N LEU A 116 -17.80 -9.32 7.77
CA LEU A 116 -17.50 -8.47 6.61
C LEU A 116 -18.35 -7.20 6.65
N THR A 117 -17.71 -6.04 6.68
CA THR A 117 -18.38 -4.73 6.57
C THR A 117 -17.93 -4.02 5.30
N LEU A 118 -18.89 -3.62 4.45
CA LEU A 118 -18.63 -2.92 3.19
C LEU A 118 -18.85 -1.41 3.36
N TYR A 119 -17.87 -0.62 2.94
CA TYR A 119 -17.92 0.84 2.88
C TYR A 119 -17.70 1.28 1.44
N GLU A 120 -18.51 2.23 0.99
CA GLU A 120 -18.40 2.79 -0.36
C GLU A 120 -17.48 4.01 -0.31
N VAL A 121 -16.48 4.03 -1.18
CA VAL A 121 -15.48 5.10 -1.24
C VAL A 121 -15.09 5.33 -2.69
N ASP A 122 -15.10 6.59 -3.10
CA ASP A 122 -14.47 7.04 -4.34
C ASP A 122 -13.08 7.61 -4.01
N PHE A 123 -12.04 7.03 -4.61
CA PHE A 123 -10.67 7.52 -4.45
C PHE A 123 -10.26 8.50 -5.56
N GLU A 124 -11.09 8.67 -6.59
CA GLU A 124 -10.91 9.66 -7.66
C GLU A 124 -11.48 11.03 -7.26
N ASP A 125 -12.44 11.07 -6.33
CA ASP A 125 -13.02 12.32 -5.79
C ASP A 125 -12.65 12.54 -4.32
N PRO A 126 -11.41 12.96 -4.00
CA PRO A 126 -11.08 13.48 -2.69
C PRO A 126 -11.70 14.87 -2.55
N HIS A 127 -12.99 14.93 -2.20
CA HIS A 127 -13.79 16.14 -1.94
C HIS A 127 -12.96 17.44 -1.93
N GLU A 128 -13.07 18.21 -3.02
CA GLU A 128 -12.65 19.62 -3.15
C GLU A 128 -11.16 19.98 -2.99
N LEU A 129 -10.22 19.04 -2.82
CA LEU A 129 -8.88 19.44 -2.36
C LEU A 129 -7.80 19.69 -3.42
N VAL A 130 -7.81 19.11 -4.63
CA VAL A 130 -6.75 19.44 -5.62
C VAL A 130 -7.17 19.28 -7.08
N ASN A 131 -7.45 20.39 -7.76
CA ASN A 131 -7.84 20.46 -9.18
C ASN A 131 -6.72 20.11 -10.19
N ASN A 132 -5.61 19.50 -9.76
CA ASN A 132 -4.45 19.28 -10.62
C ASN A 132 -3.64 18.02 -10.31
N ILE A 133 -4.22 17.02 -9.63
CA ILE A 133 -3.52 15.75 -9.39
C ILE A 133 -3.87 14.77 -10.49
N GLU A 134 -2.85 14.08 -11.00
CA GLU A 134 -3.03 13.03 -11.99
C GLU A 134 -3.83 11.86 -11.37
N SER A 135 -4.77 11.29 -12.13
CA SER A 135 -5.74 10.30 -11.62
C SER A 135 -5.09 9.06 -10.98
N HIS A 136 -4.08 8.45 -11.62
CA HIS A 136 -3.36 7.33 -11.00
C HIS A 136 -2.66 7.73 -9.72
N MET A 137 -2.07 8.93 -9.65
CA MET A 137 -1.46 9.47 -8.45
C MET A 137 -2.49 9.71 -7.34
N CYS A 138 -3.64 10.28 -7.68
CA CYS A 138 -4.74 10.51 -6.77
C CYS A 138 -5.17 9.20 -6.10
N VAL A 139 -5.50 8.19 -6.91
CA VAL A 139 -6.03 6.91 -6.42
C VAL A 139 -4.96 6.08 -5.71
N ASN A 140 -3.76 5.94 -6.29
CA ASN A 140 -2.74 5.02 -5.79
C ASN A 140 -1.92 5.60 -4.63
N VAL A 141 -1.78 6.92 -4.54
CA VAL A 141 -0.89 7.56 -3.57
C VAL A 141 -1.69 8.44 -2.61
N VAL A 142 -2.30 9.52 -3.10
CA VAL A 142 -2.83 10.59 -2.26
C VAL A 142 -4.01 10.10 -1.42
N SER A 143 -4.96 9.42 -2.04
CA SER A 143 -6.12 8.85 -1.34
C SER A 143 -5.71 7.77 -0.33
N GLN A 144 -4.66 6.98 -0.62
CA GLN A 144 -4.13 6.01 0.34
C GLN A 144 -3.39 6.69 1.50
N ALA A 145 -2.62 7.75 1.22
CA ALA A 145 -1.92 8.53 2.23
C ALA A 145 -2.89 9.24 3.18
N LEU A 146 -3.94 9.86 2.63
CA LEU A 146 -5.02 10.48 3.40
C LEU A 146 -5.74 9.45 4.27
N LEU A 147 -6.09 8.29 3.71
CA LEU A 147 -6.71 7.21 4.48
C LEU A 147 -5.79 6.75 5.63
N LEU A 148 -4.50 6.57 5.38
CA LEU A 148 -3.53 6.20 6.41
C LEU A 148 -3.38 7.26 7.50
N HIS A 149 -3.48 8.54 7.14
CA HIS A 149 -3.46 9.66 8.09
C HIS A 149 -4.73 9.67 8.96
N LEU A 150 -5.91 9.49 8.35
CA LEU A 150 -7.18 9.43 9.08
C LEU A 150 -7.29 8.22 10.01
N LEU A 151 -6.65 7.10 9.64
CA LEU A 151 -6.62 5.89 10.46
C LEU A 151 -5.52 5.93 11.54
N ASP A 152 -4.55 6.84 11.47
CA ASP A 152 -3.42 6.92 12.40
C ASP A 152 -3.83 6.88 13.88
N PRO A 153 -4.87 7.62 14.34
CA PRO A 153 -5.28 7.62 15.74
C PRO A 153 -5.79 6.28 16.28
N ILE A 154 -6.23 5.38 15.39
CA ILE A 154 -6.73 4.05 15.77
C ILE A 154 -5.71 2.94 15.48
N MET A 155 -4.57 3.26 14.87
CA MET A 155 -3.49 2.30 14.67
C MET A 155 -2.76 2.02 15.98
N THR A 156 -2.45 0.75 16.22
CA THR A 156 -1.65 0.29 17.35
C THR A 156 -0.23 -0.10 16.91
N SER A 157 0.67 -0.33 17.86
CA SER A 157 2.05 -0.79 17.58
C SER A 157 2.15 -2.15 16.87
N ASP A 158 1.09 -2.97 16.88
CA ASP A 158 1.00 -4.24 16.11
C ASP A 158 0.30 -4.06 14.75
N THR A 159 -0.06 -2.83 14.38
CA THR A 159 -0.71 -2.54 13.10
C THR A 159 0.30 -2.68 11.96
N ARG A 160 -0.10 -3.39 10.91
CA ARG A 160 0.70 -3.59 9.71
C ARG A 160 0.02 -2.92 8.54
N VAL A 161 0.77 -2.09 7.84
CA VAL A 161 0.33 -1.46 6.60
C VAL A 161 1.04 -2.17 5.44
N THR A 162 0.25 -2.72 4.51
CA THR A 162 0.76 -3.36 3.30
C THR A 162 0.20 -2.60 2.09
N ALA A 163 1.07 -1.94 1.34
CA ALA A 163 0.71 -1.27 0.11
C ALA A 163 1.01 -2.16 -1.12
N LEU A 164 0.06 -2.26 -2.05
CA LEU A 164 0.22 -3.05 -3.26
C LEU A 164 0.86 -2.23 -4.39
N SER A 165 2.16 -2.45 -4.59
CA SER A 165 2.93 -1.89 -5.70
C SER A 165 2.90 -2.80 -6.95
N SER A 166 3.79 -2.54 -7.91
CA SER A 166 3.95 -3.30 -9.15
C SER A 166 5.42 -3.29 -9.59
N SER A 167 5.85 -4.34 -10.29
CA SER A 167 7.15 -4.38 -10.99
C SER A 167 7.31 -3.25 -12.02
N THR A 168 6.21 -2.66 -12.47
CA THR A 168 6.22 -1.51 -13.38
C THR A 168 6.83 -0.26 -12.75
N ALA A 169 6.94 -0.19 -11.41
CA ALA A 169 7.65 0.91 -10.74
C ALA A 169 9.13 1.01 -11.18
N TRP A 170 9.75 -0.09 -11.59
CA TRP A 170 11.15 -0.12 -12.07
C TRP A 170 11.37 0.56 -13.41
N VAL A 171 10.31 0.71 -14.22
CA VAL A 171 10.38 1.32 -15.55
C VAL A 171 9.79 2.72 -15.58
N ALA A 172 9.42 3.27 -14.42
CA ALA A 172 8.96 4.65 -14.32
C ALA A 172 10.07 5.60 -14.78
N PHE A 173 9.73 6.48 -15.70
CA PHE A 173 10.60 7.51 -16.24
C PHE A 173 10.45 8.80 -15.43
N PHE A 174 11.53 9.24 -14.80
CA PHE A 174 11.55 10.47 -14.01
C PHE A 174 12.89 11.20 -14.16
N THR A 175 12.87 12.50 -13.82
CA THR A 175 14.08 13.32 -13.69
C THR A 175 14.06 14.04 -12.35
N SER A 176 15.21 14.48 -11.85
CA SER A 176 15.28 15.24 -10.59
C SER A 176 14.43 16.52 -10.64
N ALA A 177 14.25 17.12 -11.82
CA ALA A 177 13.42 18.30 -12.00
C ALA A 177 11.92 18.02 -11.74
N VAL A 178 11.43 16.83 -12.08
CA VAL A 178 10.03 16.44 -11.83
C VAL A 178 9.73 16.39 -10.33
N PHE A 179 10.65 15.84 -9.54
CA PHE A 179 10.48 15.80 -8.08
C PHE A 179 10.63 17.17 -7.40
N GLN A 180 11.37 18.10 -8.00
CA GLN A 180 11.59 19.45 -7.45
C GLN A 180 10.43 20.41 -7.72
N GLN A 181 9.58 20.12 -8.71
CA GLN A 181 8.46 20.97 -9.10
C GLN A 181 7.16 20.46 -8.46
N ASP A 182 6.48 19.55 -9.15
CA ASP A 182 5.23 18.95 -8.70
C ASP A 182 5.13 17.52 -9.27
N PRO A 183 5.55 16.51 -8.50
CA PRO A 183 5.44 15.13 -8.95
C PRO A 183 3.99 14.65 -9.00
N LEU A 184 3.03 15.32 -8.35
CA LEU A 184 1.66 14.82 -8.25
C LEU A 184 0.81 15.15 -9.47
N SER A 185 1.16 16.21 -10.21
CA SER A 185 0.51 16.60 -11.47
C SER A 185 1.23 16.09 -12.73
N TYR A 186 2.37 15.40 -12.57
CA TYR A 186 3.19 14.96 -13.69
C TYR A 186 2.48 13.92 -14.58
N TYR A 187 2.34 14.24 -15.87
CA TYR A 187 1.70 13.36 -16.85
C TYR A 187 2.42 13.38 -18.21
N ILE A 188 2.87 12.19 -18.65
CA ILE A 188 3.36 11.94 -20.01
C ILE A 188 2.38 11.07 -20.80
N GLY A 189 1.75 10.12 -20.12
CA GLY A 189 0.82 9.17 -20.72
C GLY A 189 0.30 8.19 -19.67
N PRO A 190 -0.75 7.41 -20.00
CA PRO A 190 -1.48 6.63 -18.99
C PRO A 190 -0.63 5.51 -18.38
N TYR A 191 0.16 4.80 -19.19
CA TYR A 191 1.04 3.74 -18.68
C TYR A 191 2.15 4.30 -17.79
N GLU A 192 2.74 5.43 -18.18
CA GLU A 192 3.79 6.08 -17.41
C GLU A 192 3.26 6.63 -16.09
N ALA A 193 2.10 7.30 -16.11
CA ALA A 193 1.44 7.78 -14.91
C ALA A 193 1.15 6.64 -13.91
N TYR A 194 0.71 5.48 -14.41
CA TYR A 194 0.58 4.28 -13.57
C TYR A 194 1.93 3.83 -12.98
N CYS A 195 2.97 3.69 -13.81
CA CYS A 195 4.31 3.29 -13.35
C CYS A 195 4.86 4.24 -12.29
N PHE A 196 4.78 5.53 -12.55
CA PHE A 196 5.25 6.60 -11.68
C PHE A 196 4.48 6.63 -10.35
N SER A 197 3.14 6.48 -10.37
CA SER A 197 2.34 6.38 -9.14
C SER A 197 2.74 5.18 -8.27
N LYS A 198 3.17 4.05 -8.85
CA LYS A 198 3.66 2.88 -8.10
C LYS A 198 5.04 3.09 -7.50
N LEU A 199 5.92 3.82 -8.20
CA LEU A 199 7.20 4.25 -7.64
C LEU A 199 7.00 5.19 -6.44
N VAL A 200 6.17 6.22 -6.60
CA VAL A 200 5.87 7.20 -5.55
C VAL A 200 5.21 6.54 -4.34
N LEU A 201 4.23 5.64 -4.54
CA LEU A 201 3.62 4.87 -3.44
C LEU A 201 4.66 4.07 -2.65
N SER A 202 5.55 3.38 -3.35
CA SER A 202 6.57 2.54 -2.70
C SER A 202 7.53 3.40 -1.87
N THR A 203 7.97 4.52 -2.43
CA THR A 203 8.85 5.50 -1.77
C THR A 203 8.16 6.12 -0.55
N TYR A 204 6.89 6.54 -0.68
CA TYR A 204 6.11 7.10 0.41
C TYR A 204 5.98 6.13 1.59
N ILE A 205 5.67 4.86 1.33
CA ILE A 205 5.52 3.84 2.37
C ILE A 205 6.86 3.54 3.06
N GLU A 206 7.96 3.56 2.32
CA GLU A 206 9.31 3.41 2.87
C GLU A 206 9.64 4.56 3.84
N GLU A 207 9.43 5.82 3.44
CA GLU A 207 9.66 6.97 4.31
C GLU A 207 8.70 6.99 5.50
N LEU A 208 7.41 6.68 5.27
CA LEU A 208 6.42 6.59 6.33
C LEU A 208 6.84 5.55 7.39
N ALA A 209 7.41 4.41 6.97
CA ALA A 209 7.92 3.40 7.89
C ALA A 209 9.12 3.90 8.70
N ARG A 210 10.03 4.69 8.10
CA ARG A 210 11.14 5.32 8.83
C ARG A 210 10.61 6.28 9.90
N HIS A 211 9.69 7.16 9.51
CA HIS A 211 9.11 8.19 10.39
C HIS A 211 8.20 7.62 11.49
N ARG A 212 7.49 6.51 11.24
CA ARG A 212 6.63 5.85 12.24
C ARG A 212 7.37 4.94 13.22
N SER A 213 8.67 4.75 13.09
CA SER A 213 9.40 3.90 14.05
C SER A 213 9.48 4.59 15.42
N PRO A 214 9.18 3.90 16.54
CA PRO A 214 9.37 4.47 17.88
C PRO A 214 10.80 4.95 18.13
N SER A 215 11.78 4.33 17.45
CA SER A 215 13.16 4.79 17.38
C SER A 215 13.30 6.17 16.74
N PHE A 216 12.55 6.48 15.68
CA PHE A 216 12.59 7.80 15.04
C PHE A 216 11.90 8.85 15.91
N SER A 217 10.75 8.55 16.51
CA SER A 217 10.12 9.47 17.47
C SER A 217 11.01 9.70 18.69
N ALA A 218 11.64 8.64 19.23
CA ALA A 218 12.63 8.76 20.30
C ALA A 218 13.86 9.56 19.85
N LEU A 219 14.34 9.36 18.62
CA LEU A 219 15.44 10.13 18.04
C LEU A 219 15.06 11.59 17.83
N LEU A 220 13.82 11.89 17.44
CA LEU A 220 13.33 13.26 17.26
C LEU A 220 13.19 13.96 18.61
N VAL A 221 12.71 13.26 19.64
CA VAL A 221 12.70 13.74 21.03
C VAL A 221 14.14 13.99 21.47
N LEU A 222 15.05 13.01 21.34
CA LEU A 222 16.46 13.16 21.73
C LEU A 222 17.17 14.28 20.97
N HIS A 223 17.00 14.36 19.66
CA HIS A 223 17.53 15.43 18.81
C HIS A 223 16.97 16.80 19.23
N THR A 224 15.69 16.86 19.58
CA THR A 224 15.10 18.11 20.08
C THR A 224 15.64 18.45 21.46
N THR A 225 15.79 17.48 22.38
CA THR A 225 16.28 17.65 23.74
C THR A 225 17.78 17.96 23.82
N LEU A 226 18.60 17.44 22.91
CA LEU A 226 20.08 17.49 22.97
C LEU A 226 20.70 18.55 22.05
N ARG A 227 19.90 19.38 21.37
CA ARG A 227 20.44 20.46 20.53
C ARG A 227 20.97 21.61 21.37
N ASP A 228 22.06 22.24 20.93
CA ASP A 228 22.70 23.36 21.64
C ASP A 228 21.98 24.70 21.45
N ASP A 229 21.05 24.78 20.48
CA ASP A 229 20.34 26.00 20.07
C ASP A 229 18.90 26.08 20.61
N GLN A 230 18.60 25.38 21.72
CA GLN A 230 17.29 25.48 22.35
C GLN A 230 17.00 26.90 22.88
N VAL A 231 15.96 27.52 22.34
CA VAL A 231 15.29 28.69 22.89
C VAL A 231 14.48 28.30 24.13
N THR A 232 14.79 28.93 25.27
CA THR A 232 14.10 28.73 26.54
C THR A 232 12.62 29.08 26.44
N GLY A 233 11.75 28.21 26.96
CA GLY A 233 10.30 28.43 26.98
C GLY A 233 9.62 28.34 25.60
N ALA A 234 10.35 27.93 24.56
CA ALA A 234 9.79 27.70 23.24
C ALA A 234 9.11 26.33 23.17
N TYR A 235 8.00 26.28 22.43
CA TYR A 235 7.36 25.05 22.00
C TYR A 235 7.91 24.68 20.62
N TYR A 236 8.21 23.40 20.39
CA TYR A 236 8.83 22.93 19.14
C TYR A 236 7.89 21.98 18.40
N GLU A 237 7.74 22.19 17.10
CA GLU A 237 7.10 21.25 16.17
C GLU A 237 8.10 20.91 15.07
N ASP A 238 8.33 19.62 14.82
CA ASP A 238 9.26 19.12 13.80
C ASP A 238 10.66 19.76 13.89
N GLY A 239 11.10 20.04 15.12
CA GLY A 239 12.40 20.65 15.38
C GLY A 239 12.48 22.16 15.10
N VAL A 240 11.36 22.85 14.91
CA VAL A 240 11.31 24.31 14.70
C VAL A 240 10.55 24.96 15.86
N PRO A 241 11.06 26.06 16.44
CA PRO A 241 10.33 26.80 17.47
C PRO A 241 9.05 27.41 16.88
N LYS A 242 7.93 27.21 17.57
CA LYS A 242 6.60 27.71 17.22
C LYS A 242 6.04 28.54 18.37
N ALA A 243 5.41 29.67 18.03
CA ALA A 243 4.81 30.59 19.00
C ALA A 243 3.41 30.13 19.45
N LEU A 244 3.27 28.92 19.98
CA LEU A 244 1.98 28.37 20.41
C LEU A 244 1.31 29.25 21.49
N CYS A 245 2.11 29.74 22.43
CA CYS A 245 1.65 30.57 23.54
C CYS A 245 1.29 32.01 23.15
N SER A 246 1.43 32.41 21.88
CA SER A 246 0.97 33.72 21.39
C SER A 246 -0.56 33.83 21.35
N ARG A 247 -1.26 32.68 21.35
CA ARG A 247 -2.72 32.59 21.28
C ARG A 247 -3.45 32.79 22.62
N LEU A 248 -2.72 32.83 23.73
CA LEU A 248 -3.26 32.95 25.08
C LEU A 248 -2.80 34.25 25.71
N SER A 249 -3.70 34.96 26.39
CA SER A 249 -3.30 36.12 27.18
C SER A 249 -2.47 35.68 28.39
N GLU A 250 -1.64 36.58 28.93
CA GLU A 250 -0.87 36.30 30.16
C GLU A 250 -1.78 35.92 31.35
N LYS A 251 -3.00 36.47 31.37
CA LYS A 251 -4.00 36.14 32.37
C LYS A 251 -4.46 34.68 32.24
N ASP A 252 -4.67 34.19 31.01
CA ASP A 252 -5.09 32.81 30.74
C ASP A 252 -3.98 31.82 31.07
N LYS A 253 -2.73 32.12 30.68
CA LYS A 253 -1.55 31.32 31.03
C LYS A 253 -1.40 31.16 32.54
N MET A 254 -1.55 32.25 33.28
CA MET A 254 -1.43 32.26 34.73
C MET A 254 -2.58 31.51 35.41
N CYS A 255 -3.81 31.60 34.88
CA CYS A 255 -4.94 30.82 35.37
C CYS A 255 -4.72 29.31 35.18
N ILE A 256 -4.26 28.90 34.00
CA ILE A 256 -3.93 27.49 33.70
C ILE A 256 -2.84 27.00 34.67
N PHE A 257 -1.74 27.74 34.80
CA PHE A 257 -0.63 27.39 35.69
C PHE A 257 -1.10 27.20 37.14
N LYS A 258 -1.85 28.17 37.70
CA LYS A 258 -2.37 28.08 39.08
C LYS A 258 -3.33 26.92 39.28
N SER A 259 -4.14 26.60 38.27
CA SER A 259 -5.10 25.50 38.34
C SER A 259 -4.40 24.15 38.38
N VAL A 260 -3.38 23.97 37.53
CA VAL A 260 -2.54 22.76 37.52
C VAL A 260 -1.74 22.66 38.82
N GLN A 261 -1.11 23.75 39.27
CA GLN A 261 -0.33 23.76 40.50
C GLN A 261 -1.18 23.42 41.73
N ARG A 262 -2.39 23.99 41.84
CA ARG A 262 -3.33 23.63 42.92
C ARG A 262 -3.65 22.14 42.90
N GLN A 263 -3.89 21.56 41.72
CA GLN A 263 -4.19 20.13 41.61
C GLN A 263 -3.00 19.25 42.01
N VAL A 264 -1.79 19.64 41.62
CA VAL A 264 -0.55 18.95 42.01
C VAL A 264 -0.33 19.03 43.52
N GLU A 265 -0.56 20.19 44.13
CA GLU A 265 -0.45 20.38 45.59
C GLU A 265 -1.51 19.57 46.35
N GLU A 266 -2.73 19.47 45.84
CA GLU A 266 -3.79 18.63 46.41
C GLU A 266 -3.42 17.14 46.36
N TRP A 267 -2.83 16.68 45.26
CA TRP A 267 -2.38 15.28 45.13
C TRP A 267 -1.17 14.97 46.00
N ALA A 268 -0.21 15.88 46.09
CA ALA A 268 0.96 15.72 46.95
C ALA A 268 0.57 15.61 48.44
N ARG A 269 -0.52 16.25 48.86
CA ARG A 269 -1.07 16.14 50.23
C ARG A 269 -1.88 14.87 50.49
N LEU A 270 -2.23 14.11 49.46
CA LEU A 270 -2.92 12.82 49.61
C LEU A 270 -1.92 11.65 49.79
N GLU A 271 -0.64 11.89 49.56
CA GLU A 271 0.44 10.92 49.74
C GLU A 271 1.19 11.09 51.09
N ASP A 272 0.81 12.08 51.91
CA ASP A 272 1.19 12.24 53.32
C ASP A 272 0.05 11.76 54.26
#